data_AF-A0A8X6SEG4-F1
#
_entry.id   AF-A0A8X6SEG4-F1
#
_cell.length_a   1.000
_cell.length_b   1.000
_cell.length_c   1.000
_cell.angle_alpha   90.00
_cell.angle_beta   90.00
_cell.angle_gamma   90.00
#
_symmetry.space_group_name_H-M   'P 1'
#
loop_
_entity.id
_entity.type
_entity.pdbx_description
1 polymer ?
#
loop_
_entity_poly.entity_id
_entity_poly.type
_entity_poly.pdbx_seq_one_letter_code
_entity_poly.pdbx_strand_id
1 'polypeptide(L)'
;MADRMKKAQCVAWLIKTKSDTQTQRNYRTTYGESPPSRSSIPLDWQGGPIAWPPRSPDLTPLDFFFWGYIKDTAYGTQVNSLEELKQNIQTAVATVDVSMLKRSWMELEYRLDIVRATKGSHVEIS
;
A
#
# COMPACT_ATOMS: atom_id res chain seq x y z
N MET A 1 23.83 -14.56 2.18
CA MET A 1 22.68 -15.27 1.55
C MET A 1 21.75 -15.89 2.59
N ALA A 2 22.27 -16.62 3.59
CA ALA A 2 21.49 -17.25 4.66
C ALA A 2 20.65 -16.28 5.52
N ASP A 3 21.16 -15.07 5.79
CA ASP A 3 20.46 -14.06 6.61
C ASP A 3 19.13 -13.56 6.00
N ARG A 4 19.05 -13.43 4.67
CA ARG A 4 17.80 -13.00 3.99
C ARG A 4 16.71 -14.05 4.09
N MET A 5 17.05 -15.33 3.96
CA MET A 5 16.07 -16.42 4.07
C MET A 5 15.52 -16.54 5.48
N LYS A 6 16.37 -16.40 6.50
CA LYS A 6 15.95 -16.38 7.91
C LYS A 6 14.99 -15.21 8.19
N LYS A 7 15.28 -14.01 7.68
CA LYS A 7 14.38 -12.85 7.76
C LYS A 7 13.05 -13.06 7.03
N ALA A 8 13.07 -13.66 5.85
CA ALA A 8 11.85 -13.99 5.11
C ALA A 8 10.96 -14.99 5.86
N GLN A 9 11.55 -15.98 6.54
CA GLN A 9 10.82 -16.94 7.38
C GLN A 9 10.18 -16.29 8.60
N CYS A 10 10.85 -15.31 9.24
CA CYS A 10 10.22 -14.50 10.29
C CYS A 10 8.95 -13.81 9.80
N VAL A 11 8.99 -13.18 8.61
CA VAL A 11 7.83 -12.49 8.03
C VAL A 11 6.71 -13.48 7.72
N ALA A 12 7.03 -14.63 7.13
CA ALA A 12 6.06 -15.68 6.83
C ALA A 12 5.34 -16.20 8.10
N TRP A 13 6.07 -16.41 9.20
CA TRP A 13 5.47 -16.80 10.47
C TRP A 13 4.68 -15.69 11.13
N LEU A 14 5.10 -14.43 11.04
CA LEU A 14 4.34 -13.31 11.56
C LEU A 14 2.99 -13.18 10.85
N ILE A 15 2.96 -13.32 9.53
CA ILE A 15 1.72 -13.32 8.74
C ILE A 15 0.81 -14.49 9.15
N LYS A 16 1.38 -15.69 9.30
CA LYS A 16 0.65 -16.92 9.63
C LYS A 16 0.07 -16.91 11.05
N THR A 17 0.85 -16.43 12.01
CA THR A 17 0.50 -16.53 13.44
C THR A 17 -0.13 -15.25 13.99
N LYS A 18 0.03 -14.12 13.29
CA LYS A 18 -0.34 -12.78 13.74
C LYS A 18 0.18 -12.47 15.16
N SER A 19 1.28 -13.11 15.58
CA SER A 19 1.83 -13.01 16.94
C SER A 19 3.35 -12.96 16.90
N ASP A 20 3.89 -11.86 17.43
CA ASP A 20 5.34 -11.65 17.52
C ASP A 20 5.98 -12.68 18.47
N THR A 21 5.39 -12.91 19.64
CA THR A 21 5.86 -13.90 20.62
C THR A 21 5.91 -15.31 20.04
N GLN A 22 4.89 -15.71 19.27
CA GLN A 22 4.86 -17.03 18.64
C GLN A 22 5.92 -17.15 17.53
N THR A 23 6.11 -16.07 16.77
CA THR A 23 7.13 -15.98 15.72
C THR A 23 8.54 -16.07 16.30
N GLN A 24 8.82 -15.37 17.39
CA GLN A 24 10.10 -15.44 18.10
C GLN A 24 10.38 -16.84 18.67
N ARG A 25 9.38 -17.51 19.24
CA ARG A 25 9.51 -18.89 19.72
C ARG A 25 9.84 -19.85 18.58
N ASN A 26 9.11 -19.78 17.48
CA ASN A 26 9.36 -20.60 16.30
C ASN A 26 10.79 -20.38 15.77
N TYR A 27 11.23 -19.12 15.68
CA TYR A 27 12.58 -18.79 15.23
C TYR A 27 13.68 -19.41 16.11
N ARG A 28 13.55 -19.29 17.44
CA ARG A 28 14.49 -19.87 18.40
C ARG A 28 14.53 -21.40 18.29
N THR A 29 13.38 -22.05 18.13
CA THR A 29 13.30 -23.51 17.96
C THR A 29 13.92 -23.98 16.64
N THR A 30 13.77 -23.22 15.55
CA THR A 30 14.26 -23.63 14.22
C THR A 30 15.75 -23.32 14.01
N TYR A 31 16.23 -22.19 14.50
CA TYR A 31 17.59 -21.70 14.20
C TYR A 31 18.54 -21.69 15.40
N GLY A 32 18.04 -21.92 16.63
CA GLY A 32 18.86 -21.96 17.85
C GLY A 32 19.48 -20.62 18.25
N GLU A 33 19.11 -19.52 17.60
CA GLU A 33 19.67 -18.19 17.81
C GLU A 33 18.57 -17.16 18.10
N SER A 34 18.94 -16.01 18.65
CA SER A 34 18.00 -14.92 18.89
C SER A 34 17.46 -14.35 17.57
N PRO A 35 16.15 -14.04 17.48
CA PRO A 35 15.57 -13.48 16.28
C PRO A 35 16.22 -12.13 15.91
N PRO A 36 16.33 -11.82 14.61
CA PRO A 36 16.86 -10.54 14.15
C PRO A 36 16.02 -9.39 14.73
N SER A 37 16.67 -8.25 15.02
CA SER A 37 15.98 -7.09 15.60
C SER A 37 14.84 -6.65 14.69
N ARG A 38 13.74 -6.16 15.27
CA ARG A 38 12.59 -5.63 14.51
C ARG A 38 12.97 -4.54 13.49
N SER A 39 14.02 -3.77 13.77
CA SER A 39 14.58 -2.76 12.86
C SER A 39 15.40 -3.33 11.70
N SER A 40 15.85 -4.58 11.80
CA SER A 40 16.60 -5.31 10.76
C SER A 40 15.73 -6.27 9.95
N ILE A 41 14.52 -6.55 10.43
CA ILE A 41 13.42 -7.11 9.66
C ILE A 41 12.81 -5.92 8.92
N PRO A 42 12.80 -5.88 7.58
CA PRO A 42 12.19 -4.79 6.85
C PRO A 42 10.68 -4.86 7.06
N LEU A 43 10.22 -4.21 8.12
CA LEU A 43 8.85 -3.74 8.30
C LEU A 43 8.87 -2.29 7.86
N ASP A 44 9.18 -2.04 6.59
CA ASP A 44 8.85 -0.74 6.04
C ASP A 44 7.32 -0.62 6.05
N TRP A 45 6.83 0.59 6.24
CA TRP A 45 5.41 0.90 6.02
C TRP A 45 5.12 1.02 4.49
N GLN A 46 5.94 0.34 3.68
CA GLN A 46 5.71 -0.07 2.29
C GLN A 46 5.51 -1.61 2.21
N GLY A 47 5.32 -2.26 3.37
CA GLY A 47 5.48 -3.70 3.63
C GLY A 47 4.29 -4.57 3.24
N GLY A 48 3.82 -4.40 2.00
CA GLY A 48 3.18 -5.49 1.27
C GLY A 48 4.24 -6.44 0.70
N PRO A 49 3.85 -7.63 0.20
CA PRO A 49 4.76 -8.54 -0.51
C PRO A 49 5.37 -7.95 -1.80
N ILE A 50 5.00 -6.72 -2.15
CA ILE A 50 5.45 -5.98 -3.34
C ILE A 50 6.34 -4.84 -2.85
N ALA A 51 7.63 -4.90 -3.18
CA ALA A 51 8.55 -3.78 -2.97
C ALA A 51 8.13 -2.65 -3.92
N TRP A 52 7.42 -1.65 -3.39
CA TRP A 52 7.03 -0.48 -4.18
C TRP A 52 8.24 0.43 -4.43
N PRO A 53 8.42 0.97 -5.65
CA PRO A 53 9.49 1.92 -5.91
C PRO A 53 9.29 3.21 -5.08
N PRO A 54 10.35 3.82 -4.55
CA PRO A 54 10.25 5.07 -3.81
C PRO A 54 9.65 6.18 -4.69
N ARG A 55 8.67 6.92 -4.15
CA ARG A 55 7.94 8.01 -4.82
C ARG A 55 7.11 7.57 -6.04
N SER A 56 6.21 6.61 -5.86
CA SER A 56 5.29 6.17 -6.93
C SER A 56 3.83 6.55 -6.62
N PRO A 57 3.46 7.85 -6.62
CA PRO A 57 2.05 8.25 -6.50
C PRO A 57 1.20 7.64 -7.63
N ASP A 58 1.83 7.35 -8.77
CA ASP A 58 1.21 6.64 -9.90
C ASP A 58 0.74 5.23 -9.58
N LEU A 59 1.24 4.63 -8.50
CA LEU A 59 0.95 3.25 -8.11
C LEU A 59 0.04 3.13 -6.89
N THR A 60 -0.42 4.25 -6.35
CA THR A 60 -1.42 4.25 -5.28
C THR A 60 -2.77 4.65 -5.87
N PRO A 61 -3.79 3.76 -5.91
CA PRO A 61 -5.15 4.11 -6.36
C PRO A 61 -5.76 5.28 -5.60
N LEU A 62 -5.30 5.51 -4.37
CA LEU A 62 -5.70 6.65 -3.58
C LEU A 62 -5.19 7.97 -4.18
N ASP A 63 -3.94 7.99 -4.65
CA ASP A 63 -3.28 9.20 -5.16
C ASP A 63 -3.70 9.53 -6.59
N PHE A 64 -3.74 8.55 -7.51
CA PHE A 64 -4.07 8.81 -8.91
C PHE A 64 -5.58 8.90 -9.20
N PHE A 65 -6.43 8.29 -8.37
CA PHE A 65 -7.88 8.27 -8.60
C PHE A 65 -8.65 8.93 -7.45
N PHE A 66 -8.56 8.38 -6.24
CA PHE A 66 -9.50 8.74 -5.17
C PHE A 66 -9.40 10.21 -4.79
N TRP A 67 -8.20 10.71 -4.48
CA TRP A 67 -8.03 12.09 -4.07
C TRP A 67 -8.35 13.09 -5.19
N GLY A 68 -8.05 12.75 -6.45
CA GLY A 68 -8.47 13.54 -7.61
C GLY A 68 -9.98 13.64 -7.70
N TYR A 69 -10.67 12.50 -7.68
CA TYR A 69 -12.13 12.43 -7.76
C TYR A 69 -12.83 13.17 -6.61
N ILE A 70 -12.37 12.95 -5.37
CA ILE A 70 -12.94 13.61 -4.19
C ILE A 70 -12.72 15.12 -4.27
N LYS A 71 -11.56 15.57 -4.73
CA LYS A 71 -11.29 17.01 -4.87
C LYS A 71 -12.20 17.63 -5.93
N ASP A 72 -12.32 17.02 -7.10
CA ASP A 72 -13.17 17.52 -8.18
C ASP A 72 -14.65 17.58 -7.76
N THR A 73 -15.10 16.60 -6.99
CA THR A 73 -16.49 16.53 -6.52
C THR A 73 -16.74 17.50 -5.35
N ALA A 74 -15.84 17.56 -4.36
CA ALA A 74 -16.04 18.37 -3.16
C ALA A 74 -15.88 19.87 -3.41
N TYR A 75 -15.04 20.27 -4.38
CA TYR A 75 -14.80 21.66 -4.77
C TYR A 75 -15.53 22.06 -6.08
N GLY A 76 -16.37 21.18 -6.64
CA GLY A 76 -17.16 21.49 -7.84
C GLY A 76 -18.21 22.60 -7.62
N THR A 77 -18.56 22.87 -6.36
CA THR A 77 -19.38 24.01 -5.93
C THR A 77 -18.58 24.94 -5.03
N GLN A 78 -18.97 26.22 -4.98
CA GLN A 78 -18.30 27.19 -4.12
C GLN A 78 -18.59 26.90 -2.65
N VAL A 79 -17.55 26.58 -1.90
CA VAL A 79 -17.62 26.24 -0.49
C VAL A 79 -17.38 27.48 0.36
N ASN A 80 -18.33 27.84 1.23
CA ASN A 80 -18.28 29.07 2.02
C ASN A 80 -18.00 28.82 3.52
N SER A 81 -17.95 27.56 3.94
CA SER A 81 -17.65 27.20 5.33
C SER A 81 -16.93 25.85 5.45
N LEU A 82 -16.24 25.64 6.58
CA LEU A 82 -15.59 24.37 6.88
C LEU A 82 -16.60 23.23 7.02
N GLU A 83 -17.80 23.51 7.52
CA GLU A 83 -18.83 22.49 7.71
C GLU A 83 -19.39 22.00 6.38
N GLU A 84 -19.63 22.93 5.45
CA GLU A 84 -20.01 22.62 4.07
C GLU A 84 -18.92 21.80 3.37
N LEU A 85 -17.63 22.14 3.57
CA LEU A 85 -16.53 21.36 3.00
C LEU A 85 -16.54 19.91 3.51
N LYS A 86 -16.71 19.71 4.82
CA LYS A 86 -16.77 18.36 5.41
C LYS A 86 -17.95 17.57 4.86
N GLN A 87 -19.12 18.21 4.74
CA GLN A 87 -20.30 17.58 4.20
C GLN A 87 -20.10 17.19 2.73
N ASN A 88 -19.51 18.07 1.92
CA ASN A 88 -19.22 17.81 0.51
C ASN A 88 -18.23 16.64 0.34
N ILE A 89 -17.19 16.57 1.17
CA ILE A 89 -16.24 15.44 1.16
C ILE A 89 -16.97 14.14 1.52
N GLN A 90 -17.80 14.13 2.57
CA GLN A 90 -18.56 12.93 2.95
C GLN A 90 -19.51 12.48 1.84
N THR A 91 -20.21 13.42 1.20
CA THR A 91 -21.09 13.14 0.06
C THR A 91 -20.29 12.62 -1.14
N ALA A 92 -19.14 13.22 -1.47
CA ALA A 92 -18.27 12.75 -2.54
C ALA A 92 -17.72 11.34 -2.30
N VAL A 93 -17.41 11.00 -1.04
CA VAL A 93 -17.01 9.62 -0.70
C VAL A 93 -18.19 8.66 -0.88
N ALA A 94 -19.40 9.07 -0.51
CA ALA A 94 -20.60 8.26 -0.67
C ALA A 94 -20.99 8.00 -2.14
N THR A 95 -20.53 8.82 -3.10
CA THR A 95 -20.78 8.59 -4.53
C THR A 95 -19.79 7.62 -5.18
N VAL A 96 -18.74 7.20 -4.47
CA VAL A 96 -17.77 6.22 -4.99
C VAL A 96 -18.43 4.84 -5.06
N ASP A 97 -18.75 4.41 -6.27
CA ASP A 97 -19.36 3.10 -6.54
C ASP A 97 -18.32 2.00 -6.83
N VAL A 98 -18.73 0.73 -6.66
CA VAL A 98 -17.93 -0.46 -6.96
C VAL A 98 -17.38 -0.46 -8.39
N SER A 99 -18.13 0.07 -9.37
CA SER A 99 -17.66 0.20 -10.75
C SER A 99 -16.48 1.15 -10.91
N MET A 100 -16.40 2.22 -10.11
CA MET A 100 -15.26 3.13 -10.10
C MET A 100 -14.05 2.44 -9.50
N LEU A 101 -14.22 1.76 -8.37
CA LEU A 101 -13.15 0.99 -7.72
C LEU A 101 -12.58 -0.11 -8.64
N LYS A 102 -13.45 -0.82 -9.37
CA LYS A 102 -13.02 -1.81 -10.37
C LYS A 102 -12.17 -1.19 -11.48
N ARG A 103 -12.54 -0.01 -11.97
CA ARG A 103 -11.76 0.72 -12.98
C ARG A 103 -10.40 1.13 -12.44
N SER A 104 -10.35 1.66 -11.23
CA SER A 104 -9.08 2.03 -10.57
C SER A 104 -8.18 0.81 -10.34
N TRP A 105 -8.77 -0.37 -10.08
CA TRP A 105 -8.02 -1.62 -9.98
C TRP A 105 -7.41 -2.05 -11.32
N MET A 106 -8.20 -2.04 -12.40
CA MET A 106 -7.69 -2.37 -13.74
C MET A 106 -6.60 -1.40 -14.19
N GLU A 107 -6.75 -0.11 -13.89
CA GLU A 107 -5.73 0.90 -14.15
C GLU A 107 -4.45 0.60 -13.37
N LEU A 108 -4.54 0.23 -12.09
CA LEU A 108 -3.38 -0.19 -11.31
C LEU A 108 -2.66 -1.39 -11.94
N GLU A 109 -3.39 -2.40 -12.39
CA GLU A 109 -2.81 -3.56 -13.08
C GLU A 109 -2.07 -3.15 -14.36
N TYR A 110 -2.66 -2.26 -15.16
CA TYR A 110 -2.03 -1.72 -16.35
C TYR A 110 -0.74 -0.94 -16.04
N ARG A 111 -0.77 -0.07 -15.02
CA ARG A 111 0.40 0.69 -14.56
C ARG A 111 1.51 -0.23 -14.05
N LEU A 112 1.16 -1.28 -13.32
CA LEU A 112 2.10 -2.30 -12.86
C LEU A 112 2.78 -3.04 -14.01
N ASP A 113 2.03 -3.38 -15.06
CA ASP A 113 2.58 -4.03 -16.24
C ASP A 113 3.54 -3.11 -17.02
N ILE A 114 3.24 -1.83 -17.10
CA ILE A 114 4.16 -0.82 -17.65
C ILE A 114 5.45 -0.75 -16.81
N VAL A 115 5.35 -0.62 -15.49
CA VAL A 115 6.52 -0.54 -14.60
C VAL A 115 7.39 -1.79 -14.69
N ARG A 116 6.78 -2.97 -14.84
CA ARG A 116 7.50 -4.23 -15.11
C ARG A 116 8.24 -4.18 -16.44
N ALA A 117 7.59 -3.71 -17.50
CA ALA A 117 8.20 -3.58 -18.82
C ALA A 117 9.35 -2.56 -18.85
N THR A 118 9.25 -1.46 -18.08
CA THR A 118 10.26 -0.39 -18.02
C THR A 118 11.33 -0.60 -16.95
N LYS A 119 11.34 -1.76 -16.27
CA LYS A 119 12.27 -2.11 -15.17
C LYS A 119 12.30 -1.07 -14.05
N GLY A 120 11.17 -0.45 -13.74
CA GLY A 120 11.08 0.56 -12.67
C GLY A 120 11.47 1.98 -13.08
N SER A 121 11.58 2.27 -14.38
CA SER A 121 11.70 3.65 -14.84
C SER A 121 10.39 4.41 -14.64
N HIS A 122 10.46 5.69 -14.29
CA HIS A 122 9.27 6.54 -14.12
C HIS A 122 8.49 6.63 -15.43
N VAL A 123 7.18 6.42 -15.36
CA VAL A 123 6.27 6.56 -16.49
C VAL A 123 5.08 7.40 -16.04
N GLU A 124 4.89 8.55 -16.68
CA GLU A 124 3.65 9.32 -16.54
C GLU A 124 2.60 8.70 -17.47
N ILE A 125 1.47 8.31 -16.90
CA ILE A 125 0.32 7.77 -17.62
C ILE A 125 -0.79 8.79 -17.41
N SER A 126 -1.00 9.62 -18.45
CA SER A 126 -2.04 10.65 -18.52
C SER A 126 -3.38 10.09 -18.96
#